data_AF-A0A926ULR7-F1
#
_entry.id   AF-A0A926ULR7-F1
#
_cell.length_a   1.000
_cell.length_b   1.000
_cell.length_c   1.000
_cell.angle_alpha   90.00
_cell.angle_beta   90.00
_cell.angle_gamma   90.00
#
_symmetry.space_group_name_H-M   'P 1'
#
loop_
_entity.id
_entity.type
_entity.pdbx_description
1 polymer ?
#
loop_
_entity_poly.entity_id
_entity_poly.type
_entity_poly.pdbx_seq_one_letter_code
_entity_poly.pdbx_strand_id
1 'polypeptide(L)'
;MLQPQVSNLESNHNGHHLHPLDHVNGHFPQESPPFKPEVDIQQELNNLEEMVLSSLHIPLTGRTLVDEDKLLEQLEFIRDSLPLVFQQAQEILEQKEEILLQAEEYGQQLVDVAQAKRAQILSESDIIRQAQRDADQIRRQVQQECEAMMQDTIAEIERKRHACEEELAEIRQNAISQAQDIEDGADKYADTILSNLEQDLQEMLKIINNGRKQLKGDSTYKNNSHSYTQKNANGQKNQRNSPNSKKK
;
A
#
# COMPACT_ATOMS: atom_id res chain seq x y z
N MET A 1 -23.66 -32.72 -0.65
CA MET A 1 -23.57 -32.86 -2.12
C MET A 1 -24.64 -32.00 -2.75
N LEU A 2 -24.30 -30.84 -3.30
CA LEU A 2 -25.14 -30.06 -4.24
C LEU A 2 -24.21 -29.08 -4.96
N GLN A 3 -23.99 -29.32 -6.26
CA GLN A 3 -23.28 -28.41 -7.18
C GLN A 3 -24.22 -27.29 -7.63
N PRO A 4 -23.75 -26.07 -7.91
CA PRO A 4 -24.50 -25.11 -8.70
C PRO A 4 -24.25 -25.35 -10.20
N GLN A 5 -25.34 -25.46 -10.94
CA GLN A 5 -25.41 -25.47 -12.41
C GLN A 5 -24.89 -24.15 -12.97
N VAL A 6 -23.95 -24.22 -13.91
CA VAL A 6 -23.56 -23.08 -14.76
C VAL A 6 -24.61 -22.92 -15.86
N SER A 7 -25.33 -21.80 -15.84
CA SER A 7 -26.31 -21.43 -16.86
C SER A 7 -25.60 -21.15 -18.17
N ASN A 8 -25.85 -22.02 -19.16
CA ASN A 8 -25.60 -21.74 -20.58
C ASN A 8 -26.46 -20.53 -21.01
N LEU A 9 -25.80 -19.42 -21.34
CA LEU A 9 -26.37 -18.39 -22.19
C LEU A 9 -25.74 -18.51 -23.58
N GLU A 10 -26.32 -19.38 -24.41
CA GLU A 10 -26.22 -19.25 -25.85
C GLU A 10 -27.04 -18.02 -26.26
N SER A 11 -26.40 -17.03 -26.87
CA SER A 11 -27.10 -16.05 -27.69
C SER A 11 -26.17 -15.45 -28.75
N ASN A 12 -26.33 -16.04 -29.92
CA ASN A 12 -26.47 -15.40 -31.21
C ASN A 12 -25.23 -14.79 -31.87
N HIS A 13 -24.66 -15.64 -32.73
CA HIS A 13 -24.08 -15.31 -34.02
C HIS A 13 -24.72 -14.04 -34.64
N ASN A 14 -23.96 -12.96 -34.66
CA ASN A 14 -24.07 -11.97 -35.73
C ASN A 14 -22.65 -11.65 -36.17
N GLY A 15 -22.17 -12.45 -37.14
CA GLY A 15 -20.94 -12.19 -37.84
C GLY A 15 -21.06 -10.87 -38.61
N HIS A 16 -20.68 -9.78 -37.97
CA HIS A 16 -20.15 -8.65 -38.72
C HIS A 16 -18.80 -9.09 -39.24
N HIS A 17 -18.81 -9.52 -40.49
CA HIS A 17 -17.66 -9.77 -41.32
C HIS A 17 -16.82 -8.50 -41.37
N LEU A 18 -15.94 -8.29 -40.37
CA LEU A 18 -14.86 -7.33 -40.49
C LEU A 18 -13.97 -7.86 -41.60
N HIS A 19 -14.14 -7.23 -42.76
CA HIS A 19 -13.34 -7.43 -43.94
C HIS A 19 -11.85 -7.36 -43.55
N PRO A 20 -11.08 -8.46 -43.68
CA PRO A 20 -9.65 -8.40 -43.46
C PRO A 20 -9.00 -7.54 -44.55
N LEU A 21 -7.97 -6.80 -44.17
CA LEU A 21 -7.04 -6.08 -45.03
C LEU A 21 -7.60 -4.76 -45.58
N ASP A 22 -7.53 -3.71 -44.76
CA ASP A 22 -7.13 -2.43 -45.32
C ASP A 22 -5.75 -2.67 -45.93
N HIS A 23 -5.74 -2.67 -47.26
CA HIS A 23 -4.57 -2.76 -48.08
C HIS A 23 -3.59 -1.67 -47.63
N VAL A 24 -2.64 -2.03 -46.77
CA VAL A 24 -1.31 -1.43 -46.85
C VAL A 24 -0.95 -1.73 -48.29
N ASN A 25 -0.99 -0.68 -49.11
CA ASN A 25 -0.68 -0.73 -50.52
C ASN A 25 0.82 -0.99 -50.61
N GLY A 26 1.20 -2.24 -50.30
CA GLY A 26 2.49 -2.79 -50.57
C GLY A 26 2.57 -2.83 -52.08
N HIS A 27 3.10 -1.74 -52.64
CA HIS A 27 3.72 -1.77 -53.93
C HIS A 27 4.89 -2.75 -53.80
N PHE A 28 4.60 -4.05 -53.91
CA PHE A 28 5.61 -5.02 -54.22
C PHE A 28 6.24 -4.52 -55.52
N PRO A 29 7.56 -4.26 -55.55
CA PRO A 29 8.24 -3.97 -56.79
C PRO A 29 7.83 -5.05 -57.78
N GLN A 30 7.26 -4.61 -58.89
CA GLN A 30 6.82 -5.44 -59.99
C GLN A 30 7.89 -6.52 -60.23
N GLU A 31 7.53 -7.80 -60.21
CA GLU A 31 8.48 -8.87 -60.57
C GLU A 31 9.08 -8.54 -61.93
N SER A 32 10.32 -8.05 -61.94
CA SER A 32 11.09 -7.86 -63.15
C SER A 32 11.21 -9.23 -63.83
N PRO A 33 10.93 -9.33 -65.13
CA PRO A 33 10.92 -10.61 -65.84
C PRO A 33 12.24 -11.36 -65.64
N PRO A 34 12.23 -12.70 -65.66
CA PRO A 34 13.44 -13.48 -65.43
C PRO A 34 14.55 -13.04 -66.38
N PHE A 35 15.62 -12.52 -65.79
CA PHE A 35 16.77 -11.99 -66.51
C PHE A 35 17.42 -13.11 -67.32
N LYS A 36 17.26 -13.06 -68.64
CA LYS A 36 18.01 -13.89 -69.58
C LYS A 36 19.05 -12.97 -70.24
N PRO A 37 20.36 -13.17 -70.02
CA PRO A 37 21.35 -12.45 -70.81
C PRO A 37 21.09 -12.79 -72.28
N GLU A 38 20.95 -11.76 -73.10
CA GLU A 38 20.67 -11.89 -74.54
C GLU A 38 21.85 -12.54 -75.29
N VAL A 39 23.06 -12.45 -74.71
CA VAL A 39 24.28 -13.09 -75.20
C VAL A 39 24.93 -13.88 -74.07
N ASP A 40 25.13 -15.17 -74.27
CA ASP A 40 25.90 -16.03 -73.36
C ASP A 40 27.36 -16.06 -73.81
N ILE A 41 28.19 -15.19 -73.21
CA ILE A 41 29.63 -15.10 -73.52
C ILE A 41 30.32 -16.46 -73.36
N GLN A 42 29.87 -17.32 -72.44
CA GLN A 42 30.47 -18.65 -72.28
C GLN A 42 30.21 -19.52 -73.50
N GLN A 43 29.02 -19.45 -74.09
CA GLN A 43 28.71 -20.16 -75.33
C GLN A 43 29.57 -19.63 -76.47
N GLU A 44 29.76 -18.32 -76.58
CA GLU A 44 30.58 -17.74 -77.66
C GLU A 44 32.07 -18.05 -77.53
N LEU A 45 32.59 -18.10 -76.30
CA LEU A 45 33.95 -18.57 -76.04
C LEU A 45 34.11 -20.06 -76.34
N ASN A 46 33.11 -20.88 -76.00
CA ASN A 46 33.09 -22.30 -76.36
C ASN A 46 33.05 -22.49 -77.88
N ASN A 47 32.27 -21.67 -78.61
CA ASN A 47 32.23 -21.70 -80.08
C ASN A 47 33.61 -21.37 -80.67
N LEU A 48 34.28 -20.35 -80.14
CA LEU A 48 35.65 -19.99 -80.53
C LEU A 48 36.64 -21.14 -80.25
N GLU A 49 36.52 -21.80 -79.09
CA GLU A 49 37.33 -22.96 -78.74
C GLU A 49 37.09 -24.14 -79.70
N GLU A 50 35.84 -24.47 -79.99
CA GLU A 50 35.49 -25.53 -80.93
C GLU A 50 36.02 -25.26 -82.35
N MET A 51 36.00 -24.00 -82.80
CA MET A 51 36.59 -23.62 -84.09
C MET A 51 38.09 -23.92 -84.15
N VAL A 52 38.82 -23.69 -83.05
CA VAL A 52 40.25 -24.01 -82.97
C VAL A 52 40.49 -25.51 -82.83
N LEU A 53 39.68 -26.23 -82.06
CA LEU A 53 39.82 -27.67 -81.85
C LEU A 53 39.46 -28.51 -83.09
N SER A 54 38.48 -28.06 -83.88
CA SER A 54 38.03 -28.75 -85.10
C SER A 54 38.90 -28.47 -86.34
N SER A 55 39.85 -27.55 -86.22
CA SER A 55 40.74 -27.12 -87.30
C SER A 55 41.87 -28.13 -87.59
N LEU A 56 42.44 -28.09 -88.81
CA LEU A 56 43.43 -29.07 -89.25
C LEU A 56 44.74 -28.92 -88.45
N HIS A 57 45.05 -29.92 -87.62
CA HIS A 57 46.30 -29.95 -86.87
C HIS A 57 47.46 -30.45 -87.73
N ILE A 58 48.58 -29.72 -87.76
CA ILE A 58 49.77 -30.08 -88.53
C ILE A 58 50.73 -30.88 -87.64
N PRO A 59 50.89 -32.20 -87.84
CA PRO A 59 51.68 -33.06 -86.97
C PRO A 59 53.15 -32.64 -86.94
N LEU A 60 53.81 -32.84 -85.79
CA LEU A 60 55.22 -32.49 -85.50
C LEU A 60 55.55 -30.98 -85.47
N THR A 61 54.61 -30.08 -85.80
CA THR A 61 54.84 -28.62 -85.80
C THR A 61 54.18 -27.89 -84.63
N GLY A 62 53.21 -28.52 -83.96
CA GLY A 62 52.41 -27.89 -82.90
C GLY A 62 51.49 -26.77 -83.40
N ARG A 63 51.31 -26.62 -84.72
CA ARG A 63 50.49 -25.57 -85.34
C ARG A 63 49.16 -26.14 -85.82
N THR A 64 48.11 -25.33 -85.69
CA THR A 64 46.77 -25.62 -86.19
C THR A 64 46.44 -24.62 -87.30
N LEU A 65 45.94 -25.11 -88.43
CA LEU A 65 45.51 -24.28 -89.55
C LEU A 65 44.03 -23.95 -89.36
N VAL A 66 43.74 -22.69 -89.04
CA VAL A 66 42.39 -22.19 -88.77
C VAL A 66 41.95 -21.26 -89.90
N ASP A 67 40.65 -21.22 -90.17
CA ASP A 67 40.03 -20.21 -91.04
C ASP A 67 40.12 -18.84 -90.36
N GLU A 68 41.05 -18.00 -90.84
CA GLU A 68 41.34 -16.68 -90.26
C GLU A 68 40.10 -15.79 -90.24
N ASP A 69 39.34 -15.77 -91.34
CA ASP A 69 38.18 -14.87 -91.48
C ASP A 69 37.10 -15.21 -90.45
N LYS A 70 36.78 -16.51 -90.29
CA LYS A 70 35.78 -16.94 -89.31
C LYS A 70 36.24 -16.72 -87.87
N LEU A 71 37.50 -16.99 -87.57
CA LEU A 71 38.05 -16.82 -86.21
C LEU A 71 38.03 -15.35 -85.81
N LEU A 72 38.38 -14.45 -86.73
CA LEU A 72 38.33 -13.01 -86.51
C LEU A 72 36.90 -12.50 -86.35
N GLU A 73 35.95 -13.01 -87.13
CA GLU A 73 34.52 -12.67 -87.00
C GLU A 73 33.96 -13.07 -85.62
N GLN A 74 34.29 -14.29 -85.14
CA GLN A 74 33.87 -14.75 -83.81
C GLN A 74 34.53 -13.93 -82.69
N LEU A 75 35.81 -13.58 -82.84
CA LEU A 75 36.52 -12.74 -81.87
C LEU A 75 35.96 -11.30 -81.85
N GLU A 76 35.59 -10.76 -83.01
CA GLU A 76 34.95 -9.46 -83.14
C GLU A 76 33.56 -9.45 -82.49
N PHE A 77 32.76 -10.50 -82.70
CA PHE A 77 31.47 -10.66 -82.02
C PHE A 77 31.58 -10.70 -80.50
N ILE A 78 32.54 -11.46 -79.95
CA ILE A 78 32.82 -11.49 -78.51
C ILE A 78 33.28 -10.12 -78.01
N ARG A 79 34.19 -9.47 -78.74
CA ARG A 79 34.72 -8.14 -78.39
C ARG A 79 33.61 -7.09 -78.36
N ASP A 80 32.68 -7.15 -79.28
CA ASP A 80 31.61 -6.17 -79.42
C ASP A 80 30.45 -6.43 -78.43
N SER A 81 30.23 -7.69 -78.03
CA SER A 81 29.20 -8.06 -77.03
C SER A 81 29.65 -7.90 -75.57
N LEU A 82 30.94 -8.04 -75.27
CA LEU A 82 31.48 -7.92 -73.90
C LEU A 82 31.13 -6.60 -73.19
N PRO A 83 31.33 -5.40 -73.80
CA PRO A 83 30.99 -4.13 -73.16
C PRO A 83 29.52 -4.03 -72.78
N LEU A 84 28.63 -4.53 -73.65
CA LEU A 84 27.18 -4.52 -73.41
C LEU A 84 26.80 -5.40 -72.22
N VAL A 85 27.37 -6.60 -72.11
CA VAL A 85 27.10 -7.50 -70.97
C VAL A 85 27.63 -6.92 -69.66
N PHE A 86 28.79 -6.26 -69.66
CA PHE A 86 29.29 -5.59 -68.46
C PHE A 86 28.42 -4.39 -68.05
N GLN A 87 27.92 -3.61 -69.02
CA GLN A 87 26.99 -2.53 -68.74
C GLN A 87 25.70 -3.07 -68.12
N GLN A 88 25.14 -4.16 -68.67
CA GLN A 88 23.96 -4.81 -68.11
C GLN A 88 24.20 -5.34 -66.70
N ALA A 89 25.37 -5.95 -66.43
CA ALA A 89 25.72 -6.41 -65.10
C ALA A 89 25.81 -5.25 -64.09
N GLN A 90 26.34 -4.10 -64.52
CA GLN A 90 26.38 -2.88 -63.71
C GLN A 90 24.97 -2.36 -63.42
N GLU A 91 24.09 -2.31 -64.42
CA GLU A 91 22.68 -1.90 -64.25
C GLU A 91 21.96 -2.81 -63.24
N ILE A 92 22.20 -4.13 -63.28
CA ILE A 92 21.63 -5.07 -62.30
C ILE A 92 22.14 -4.79 -60.89
N LEU A 93 23.44 -4.49 -60.73
CA LEU A 93 24.00 -4.16 -59.43
C LEU A 93 23.39 -2.88 -58.86
N GLU A 94 23.22 -1.86 -59.69
CA GLU A 94 22.57 -0.60 -59.31
C GLU A 94 21.10 -0.82 -58.93
N GLN A 95 20.35 -1.60 -59.73
CA GLN A 95 18.97 -1.96 -59.41
C GLN A 95 18.86 -2.75 -58.10
N LYS A 96 19.80 -3.67 -57.84
CA LYS A 96 19.85 -4.41 -56.57
C LYS A 96 20.04 -3.47 -55.38
N GLU A 97 20.97 -2.52 -55.48
CA GLU A 97 21.21 -1.54 -54.43
C GLU A 97 19.97 -0.67 -54.17
N GLU A 98 19.28 -0.25 -55.24
CA GLU A 98 18.02 0.49 -55.14
C GLU A 98 16.93 -0.32 -54.42
N ILE A 99 16.75 -1.59 -54.81
CA ILE A 99 15.75 -2.48 -54.18
C ILE A 99 16.06 -2.68 -52.69
N LEU A 100 17.34 -2.84 -52.32
CA LEU A 100 17.72 -3.01 -50.92
C LEU A 100 17.41 -1.75 -50.10
N LEU A 101 17.69 -0.57 -50.65
CA LEU A 101 17.39 0.70 -49.99
C LEU A 101 15.87 0.88 -49.82
N GLN A 102 15.10 0.61 -50.87
CA GLN A 102 13.63 0.66 -50.82
C GLN A 102 13.06 -0.33 -49.80
N ALA A 103 13.60 -1.54 -49.72
CA ALA A 103 13.18 -2.54 -48.74
C ALA A 103 13.50 -2.13 -47.30
N GLU A 104 14.66 -1.50 -47.07
CA GLU A 104 15.04 -0.98 -45.75
C GLU A 104 14.11 0.17 -45.33
N GLU A 105 13.85 1.12 -46.23
CA GLU A 105 12.92 2.23 -45.98
C GLU A 105 11.51 1.71 -45.68
N TYR A 106 11.00 0.79 -46.50
CA TYR A 106 9.70 0.17 -46.28
C TYR A 106 9.63 -0.58 -44.94
N GLY A 107 10.69 -1.31 -44.59
CA GLY A 107 10.80 -2.01 -43.31
C GLY A 107 10.72 -1.04 -42.13
N GLN A 108 11.43 0.08 -42.20
CA GLN A 108 11.40 1.12 -41.17
C GLN A 108 10.01 1.76 -41.05
N GLN A 109 9.40 2.13 -42.19
CA GLN A 109 8.04 2.67 -42.22
C GLN A 109 7.01 1.71 -41.60
N LEU A 110 7.12 0.41 -41.88
CA LEU A 110 6.23 -0.60 -41.31
C LEU A 110 6.36 -0.69 -39.79
N VAL A 111 7.58 -0.63 -39.26
CA VAL A 111 7.83 -0.61 -37.81
C VAL A 111 7.21 0.63 -37.19
N ASP A 112 7.39 1.81 -37.79
CA ASP A 112 6.85 3.07 -37.28
C ASP A 112 5.32 3.06 -37.25
N VAL A 113 4.68 2.57 -38.33
CA VAL A 113 3.22 2.41 -38.40
C VAL A 113 2.71 1.43 -37.35
N ALA A 114 3.39 0.29 -37.16
CA ALA A 114 3.01 -0.69 -36.14
C ALA A 114 3.13 -0.12 -34.71
N GLN A 115 4.19 0.63 -34.42
CA GLN A 115 4.38 1.30 -33.13
C GLN A 115 3.31 2.37 -32.88
N ALA A 116 3.01 3.20 -33.89
CA ALA A 116 1.95 4.20 -33.80
C ALA A 116 0.58 3.54 -33.55
N LYS A 117 0.26 2.46 -34.27
CA LYS A 117 -1.00 1.73 -34.08
C LYS A 117 -1.09 1.08 -32.70
N ARG A 118 0.02 0.52 -32.19
CA ARG A 118 0.09 0.00 -30.81
C ARG A 118 -0.18 1.10 -29.78
N ALA A 119 0.46 2.26 -29.93
CA ALA A 119 0.25 3.39 -29.03
C ALA A 119 -1.21 3.87 -29.06
N GLN A 120 -1.81 3.92 -30.27
CA GLN A 120 -3.23 4.22 -30.43
C GLN A 120 -4.12 3.20 -29.71
N ILE A 121 -3.92 1.89 -29.93
CA ILE A 121 -4.71 0.83 -29.28
C ILE A 121 -4.55 0.88 -27.75
N LEU A 122 -3.36 1.19 -27.24
CA LEU A 122 -3.14 1.35 -25.80
C LEU A 122 -3.85 2.59 -25.26
N SER A 123 -3.78 3.72 -25.97
CA SER A 123 -4.47 4.96 -25.61
C SER A 123 -6.00 4.81 -25.67
N GLU A 124 -6.48 4.04 -26.65
CA GLU A 124 -7.89 3.68 -26.81
C GLU A 124 -8.28 2.48 -25.95
N SER A 125 -7.32 1.85 -25.25
CA SER A 125 -7.61 0.69 -24.44
C SER A 125 -8.49 1.12 -23.28
N ASP A 126 -9.78 0.80 -23.41
CA ASP A 126 -10.78 1.01 -22.38
C ASP A 126 -10.36 0.41 -21.04
N ILE A 127 -9.46 -0.58 -21.04
CA ILE A 127 -8.87 -1.19 -19.85
C ILE A 127 -8.09 -0.16 -19.03
N ILE A 128 -7.25 0.68 -19.64
CA ILE A 128 -6.47 1.70 -18.90
C ILE A 128 -7.42 2.75 -18.32
N ARG A 129 -8.39 3.20 -19.12
CA ARG A 129 -9.39 4.18 -18.67
C ARG A 129 -10.27 3.62 -17.55
N GLN A 130 -10.68 2.35 -17.66
CA GLN A 130 -11.46 1.65 -16.64
C GLN A 130 -10.65 1.49 -15.36
N ALA A 131 -9.39 1.02 -15.46
CA ALA A 131 -8.50 0.90 -14.30
C ALA A 131 -8.27 2.25 -13.60
N GLN A 132 -8.14 3.35 -14.36
CA GLN A 132 -8.05 4.69 -13.78
C GLN A 132 -9.34 5.10 -13.06
N ARG A 133 -10.51 4.87 -13.66
CA ARG A 133 -11.81 5.15 -13.01
C ARG A 133 -11.99 4.34 -11.73
N ASP A 134 -11.64 3.06 -11.76
CA ASP A 134 -11.73 2.16 -10.60
C ASP A 134 -10.76 2.61 -9.50
N ALA A 135 -9.53 2.97 -9.85
CA ALA A 135 -8.55 3.51 -8.92
C ALA A 135 -9.06 4.81 -8.27
N ASP A 136 -9.62 5.74 -9.05
CA ASP A 136 -10.18 6.98 -8.52
C ASP A 136 -11.42 6.74 -7.66
N GLN A 137 -12.24 5.75 -7.99
CA GLN A 137 -13.37 5.35 -7.16
C GLN A 137 -12.91 4.77 -5.82
N ILE A 138 -11.93 3.86 -5.83
CA ILE A 138 -11.35 3.30 -4.61
C ILE A 138 -10.76 4.41 -3.75
N ARG A 139 -10.00 5.34 -4.34
CA ARG A 139 -9.42 6.47 -3.60
C ARG A 139 -10.49 7.35 -2.94
N ARG A 140 -11.58 7.66 -3.65
CA ARG A 140 -12.71 8.42 -3.09
C ARG A 140 -13.39 7.66 -1.96
N GLN A 141 -13.61 6.36 -2.13
CA GLN A 141 -14.22 5.50 -1.12
C GLN A 141 -13.38 5.47 0.16
N VAL A 142 -12.08 5.22 0.04
CA VAL A 142 -11.15 5.21 1.18
C VAL A 142 -11.12 6.56 1.87
N GLN A 143 -11.09 7.66 1.12
CA GLN A 143 -11.11 9.00 1.70
C GLN A 143 -12.38 9.24 2.53
N GLN A 144 -13.54 8.87 1.99
CA GLN A 144 -14.83 8.99 2.70
C GLN A 144 -14.88 8.11 3.95
N GLU A 145 -14.40 6.88 3.88
CA GLU A 145 -14.34 5.96 5.02
C GLU A 145 -13.40 6.47 6.12
N CYS A 146 -12.24 7.00 5.74
CA CYS A 146 -11.32 7.61 6.69
C CYS A 146 -11.94 8.84 7.36
N GLU A 147 -12.59 9.71 6.60
CA GLU A 147 -13.29 10.89 7.15
C GLU A 147 -14.41 10.49 8.10
N ALA A 148 -15.24 9.50 7.74
CA ALA A 148 -16.30 8.97 8.60
C ALA A 148 -15.73 8.36 9.89
N MET A 149 -14.69 7.53 9.78
CA MET A 149 -14.03 6.91 10.94
C MET A 149 -13.43 7.96 11.88
N MET A 150 -12.84 9.03 11.34
CA MET A 150 -12.32 10.13 12.14
C MET A 150 -13.44 10.87 12.87
N GLN A 151 -14.56 11.15 12.20
CA GLN A 151 -15.73 11.79 12.81
C GLN A 151 -16.31 10.92 13.93
N ASP A 152 -16.45 9.61 13.71
CA ASP A 152 -16.93 8.67 14.71
C ASP A 152 -15.99 8.62 15.94
N THR A 153 -14.69 8.61 15.70
CA THR A 153 -13.67 8.62 16.76
C THR A 153 -13.75 9.90 17.58
N ILE A 154 -13.88 11.06 16.94
CA ILE A 154 -14.03 12.35 17.63
C ILE A 154 -15.30 12.34 18.48
N ALA A 155 -16.43 11.89 17.93
CA ALA A 155 -17.69 11.79 18.66
C ALA A 155 -17.58 10.84 19.87
N GLU A 156 -16.86 9.72 19.75
CA GLU A 156 -16.63 8.81 20.87
C GLU A 156 -15.76 9.45 21.96
N ILE A 157 -14.69 10.15 21.58
CA ILE A 157 -13.83 10.89 22.52
C ILE A 157 -14.65 11.95 23.26
N GLU A 158 -15.49 12.71 22.57
CA GLU A 158 -16.35 13.72 23.17
C GLU A 158 -17.34 13.11 24.17
N ARG A 159 -17.99 12.00 23.81
CA ARG A 159 -18.90 11.28 24.73
C ARG A 159 -18.18 10.82 25.99
N LYS A 160 -16.99 10.21 25.84
CA LYS A 160 -16.18 9.77 26.99
C LYS A 160 -15.72 10.94 27.86
N ARG A 161 -15.35 12.05 27.23
CA ARG A 161 -14.97 13.28 27.94
C ARG A 161 -16.14 13.81 28.78
N HIS A 162 -17.34 13.90 28.19
CA HIS A 162 -18.53 14.35 28.90
C HIS A 162 -18.90 13.42 30.06
N ALA A 163 -18.90 12.11 29.86
CA ALA A 163 -19.18 11.15 30.93
C ALA A 163 -18.17 11.29 32.09
N CYS A 164 -16.88 11.43 31.77
CA CYS A 164 -15.85 11.66 32.79
C CYS A 164 -16.04 12.99 33.54
N GLU A 165 -16.42 14.06 32.84
CA GLU A 165 -16.70 15.36 33.45
C GLU A 165 -17.88 15.28 34.43
N GLU A 166 -18.95 14.57 34.07
CA GLU A 166 -20.11 14.33 34.94
C GLU A 166 -19.74 13.49 36.17
N GLU A 167 -19.03 12.37 35.98
CA GLU A 167 -18.55 11.53 37.08
C GLU A 167 -17.64 12.31 38.06
N LEU A 168 -16.72 13.11 37.52
CA LEU A 168 -15.85 13.96 38.34
C LEU A 168 -16.63 15.02 39.12
N ALA A 169 -17.66 15.62 38.51
CA ALA A 169 -18.53 16.57 39.18
C ALA A 169 -19.31 15.91 40.32
N GLU A 170 -19.82 14.70 40.11
CA GLU A 170 -20.52 13.92 41.14
C GLU A 170 -19.58 13.56 42.30
N ILE A 171 -18.41 13.00 42.01
CA ILE A 171 -17.39 12.65 43.02
C ILE A 171 -17.02 13.88 43.84
N ARG A 172 -16.81 15.02 43.17
CA ARG A 172 -16.50 16.28 43.85
C ARG A 172 -17.62 16.73 44.78
N GLN A 173 -18.87 16.68 44.31
CA GLN A 173 -20.02 17.08 45.11
C GLN A 173 -20.21 16.17 46.33
N ASN A 174 -20.05 14.86 46.14
CA ASN A 174 -20.12 13.87 47.20
C ASN A 174 -19.01 14.09 48.25
N ALA A 175 -17.78 14.35 47.81
CA ALA A 175 -16.66 14.63 48.70
C ALA A 175 -16.89 15.91 49.52
N ILE A 176 -17.44 16.96 48.90
CA ILE A 176 -17.79 18.21 49.60
C ILE A 176 -18.88 17.95 50.66
N SER A 177 -19.96 17.25 50.29
CA SER A 177 -21.04 16.91 51.23
C SER A 177 -20.53 16.09 52.41
N GLN A 178 -19.72 15.05 52.14
CA GLN A 178 -19.15 14.21 53.20
C GLN A 178 -18.22 15.00 54.13
N ALA A 179 -17.41 15.91 53.58
CA ALA A 179 -16.56 16.77 54.40
C ALA A 179 -17.40 17.67 55.32
N GLN A 180 -18.48 18.26 54.82
CA GLN A 180 -19.41 19.07 55.60
C GLN A 180 -20.11 18.26 56.69
N ASP A 181 -20.59 17.05 56.38
CA ASP A 181 -21.24 16.18 57.36
C ASP A 181 -20.27 15.78 58.50
N ILE A 182 -18.99 15.54 58.15
CA ILE A 182 -17.94 15.23 59.13
C ILE A 182 -17.64 16.45 60.01
N GLU A 183 -17.54 17.64 59.43
CA GLU A 183 -17.30 18.90 60.15
C GLU A 183 -18.44 19.18 61.14
N ASP A 184 -19.69 19.16 60.67
CA ASP A 184 -20.89 19.33 61.50
C ASP A 184 -20.99 18.28 62.60
N GLY A 185 -20.64 17.03 62.30
CA GLY A 185 -20.64 15.92 63.27
C GLY A 185 -19.58 16.11 64.35
N ALA A 186 -18.38 16.57 63.98
CA ALA A 186 -17.29 16.85 64.90
C ALA A 186 -17.64 18.03 65.84
N ASP A 187 -18.23 19.10 65.31
CA ASP A 187 -18.66 20.25 66.09
C ASP A 187 -19.74 19.87 67.11
N LYS A 188 -20.78 19.13 66.68
CA LYS A 188 -21.83 18.63 67.59
C LYS A 188 -21.27 17.72 68.67
N TYR A 189 -20.32 16.86 68.32
CA TYR A 189 -19.65 15.99 69.29
C TYR A 189 -18.84 16.81 70.29
N ALA A 190 -18.07 17.80 69.83
CA ALA A 190 -17.30 18.69 70.70
C ALA A 190 -18.21 19.44 71.68
N ASP A 191 -19.31 20.02 71.21
CA ASP A 191 -20.30 20.70 72.07
C ASP A 191 -20.89 19.75 73.11
N THR A 192 -21.24 18.53 72.72
CA THR A 192 -21.78 17.52 73.64
C THR A 192 -20.77 17.18 74.74
N ILE A 193 -19.51 16.94 74.37
CA ILE A 193 -18.45 16.62 75.33
C ILE A 193 -18.16 17.80 76.26
N LEU A 194 -18.10 19.02 75.72
CA LEU A 194 -17.87 20.24 76.50
C LEU A 194 -19.03 20.51 77.47
N SER A 195 -20.28 20.31 77.03
CA SER A 195 -21.46 20.47 77.88
C SER A 195 -21.48 19.46 79.03
N ASN A 196 -21.14 18.20 78.77
CA ASN A 196 -21.02 17.18 79.82
C ASN A 196 -19.92 17.54 80.83
N LEU A 197 -18.77 17.99 80.35
CA LEU A 197 -17.67 18.42 81.22
C LEU A 197 -18.06 19.63 82.08
N GLU A 198 -18.80 20.59 81.52
CA GLU A 198 -19.33 21.72 82.26
C GLU A 198 -20.22 21.25 83.41
N GLN A 199 -21.13 20.32 83.13
CA GLN A 199 -22.05 19.77 84.14
C GLN A 199 -21.29 19.07 85.27
N ASP A 200 -20.30 18.24 84.93
CA ASP A 200 -19.45 17.54 85.92
C ASP A 200 -18.71 18.53 86.82
N LEU A 201 -18.15 19.60 86.24
CA LEU A 201 -17.46 20.65 86.99
C LEU A 201 -18.41 21.43 87.90
N GLN A 202 -19.63 21.73 87.45
CA GLN A 202 -20.65 22.39 88.26
C GLN A 202 -21.05 21.52 89.47
N GLU A 203 -21.22 20.20 89.28
CA GLU A 203 -21.52 19.27 90.35
C GLU A 203 -20.37 19.22 91.37
N MET A 204 -19.13 19.13 90.90
CA MET A 204 -17.95 19.15 91.77
C MET A 204 -17.85 20.46 92.56
N LEU A 205 -18.09 21.62 91.93
CA LEU A 205 -18.14 22.91 92.61
C LEU A 205 -19.23 22.97 93.68
N LYS A 206 -20.39 22.36 93.42
CA LYS A 206 -21.50 22.26 94.39
C LYS A 206 -21.07 21.43 95.61
N ILE A 207 -20.40 20.30 95.39
CA ILE A 207 -19.84 19.46 96.47
C ILE A 207 -18.81 20.25 97.29
N ILE A 208 -17.87 20.93 96.65
CA ILE A 208 -16.84 21.74 97.33
C ILE A 208 -17.49 22.86 98.14
N ASN A 209 -18.46 23.60 97.57
CA ASN A 209 -19.15 24.67 98.28
C ASN A 209 -19.92 24.15 99.51
N ASN A 210 -20.57 22.98 99.39
CA ASN A 210 -21.24 22.35 100.51
C ASN A 210 -20.24 21.89 101.59
N GLY A 211 -19.14 21.25 101.22
CA GLY A 211 -18.06 20.88 102.16
C GLY A 211 -17.45 22.10 102.86
N ARG A 212 -17.20 23.19 102.13
CA ARG A 212 -16.74 24.47 102.71
C ARG A 212 -17.77 25.09 103.66
N LYS A 213 -19.06 25.04 103.34
CA LYS A 213 -20.13 25.51 104.23
C LYS A 213 -20.17 24.71 105.54
N GLN A 214 -20.03 23.38 105.48
CA GLN A 214 -19.95 22.53 106.68
C GLN A 214 -18.76 22.89 107.55
N LEU A 215 -17.57 23.07 106.96
CA LEU A 215 -16.37 23.48 107.71
C LEU A 215 -16.50 24.87 108.36
N LYS A 216 -17.19 25.82 107.71
CA LYS A 216 -17.51 27.11 108.34
C LYS A 216 -18.52 26.99 109.48
N GLY A 217 -19.44 26.03 109.42
CA GLY A 217 -20.33 25.69 110.54
C GLY A 217 -19.56 25.12 111.74
N ASP A 218 -18.64 24.19 111.48
CA ASP A 218 -17.82 23.55 112.53
C ASP A 218 -16.74 24.49 113.13
N SER A 219 -16.25 25.49 112.38
CA SER A 219 -15.34 26.51 112.91
C SER A 219 -15.98 27.48 113.93
N THR A 220 -17.30 27.45 114.12
CA THR A 220 -17.97 28.22 115.20
C THR A 220 -18.20 27.41 116.48
N TYR A 221 -17.93 26.09 116.48
CA TYR A 221 -18.12 25.22 117.64
C TYR A 221 -16.98 24.21 117.78
N LYS A 222 -15.76 24.69 118.05
CA LYS A 222 -14.69 23.85 118.61
C LYS A 222 -13.79 24.66 119.54
N ASN A 223 -14.38 25.08 120.65
CA ASN A 223 -13.67 25.20 121.92
C ASN A 223 -14.39 24.31 122.93
N ASN A 224 -13.62 23.54 123.71
CA ASN A 224 -13.97 22.49 124.67
C ASN A 224 -14.23 21.04 124.20
N SER A 225 -13.14 20.25 124.30
CA SER A 225 -12.95 19.12 125.24
C SER A 225 -13.65 17.76 125.05
N HIS A 226 -12.78 16.72 124.97
CA HIS A 226 -12.82 15.38 125.61
C HIS A 226 -14.02 14.44 125.32
N SER A 227 -13.94 13.11 125.15
CA SER A 227 -12.93 12.08 125.44
C SER A 227 -13.33 10.71 124.83
N TYR A 228 -12.33 9.83 124.67
CA TYR A 228 -12.27 8.36 124.42
C TYR A 228 -13.54 7.49 124.28
N THR A 229 -13.55 6.56 123.31
CA THR A 229 -13.40 5.09 123.55
C THR A 229 -13.27 4.27 122.25
N GLN A 230 -12.97 2.98 122.41
CA GLN A 230 -12.14 2.07 121.61
C GLN A 230 -12.96 0.96 120.91
N LYS A 231 -12.30 0.19 120.00
CA LYS A 231 -12.66 -1.14 119.42
C LYS A 231 -13.59 -1.10 118.19
N ASN A 232 -13.47 -1.93 117.14
CA ASN A 232 -12.65 -3.11 116.87
C ASN A 232 -12.66 -3.44 115.35
N ALA A 233 -11.54 -4.04 114.91
CA ALA A 233 -11.28 -5.04 113.85
C ALA A 233 -12.21 -5.33 112.63
N ASN A 234 -11.50 -5.79 111.58
CA ASN A 234 -11.87 -6.50 110.33
C ASN A 234 -11.94 -5.59 109.10
N GLY A 235 -11.05 -5.65 108.09
CA GLY A 235 -10.19 -6.74 107.64
C GLY A 235 -10.91 -7.56 106.57
N GLN A 236 -10.80 -7.17 105.30
CA GLN A 236 -10.80 -8.11 104.17
C GLN A 236 -10.27 -7.47 102.87
N LYS A 237 -9.20 -8.08 102.39
CA LYS A 237 -8.63 -7.97 101.05
C LYS A 237 -9.57 -8.67 100.05
N ASN A 238 -9.62 -8.19 98.81
CA ASN A 238 -9.69 -8.97 97.57
C ASN A 238 -9.46 -7.98 96.41
N GLN A 239 -8.29 -7.89 95.77
CA GLN A 239 -7.66 -8.80 94.80
C GLN A 239 -8.55 -9.28 93.64
N ARG A 240 -8.03 -8.98 92.43
CA ARG A 240 -8.17 -9.67 91.13
C ARG A 240 -9.51 -9.45 90.41
N ASN A 241 -9.58 -9.16 89.10
CA ASN A 241 -8.73 -9.60 88.00
C ASN A 241 -8.92 -8.68 86.76
N SER A 242 -7.83 -8.39 86.06
CA SER A 242 -7.78 -8.35 84.59
C SER A 242 -7.64 -9.81 84.09
N PRO A 243 -7.67 -10.22 82.79
CA PRO A 243 -7.59 -9.40 81.57
C PRO A 243 -8.42 -9.92 80.35
N ASN A 244 -8.21 -9.23 79.21
CA ASN A 244 -8.03 -9.81 77.87
C ASN A 244 -9.28 -10.05 76.99
N SER A 245 -9.33 -9.41 75.82
CA SER A 245 -8.89 -10.00 74.53
C SER A 245 -9.72 -9.58 73.30
N LYS A 246 -8.97 -9.03 72.33
CA LYS A 246 -8.95 -9.35 70.89
C LYS A 246 -10.17 -9.13 69.98
N LYS A 247 -9.78 -8.87 68.71
CA LYS A 247 -10.47 -9.03 67.41
C LYS A 247 -11.08 -7.71 66.94
N LYS A 248 -10.85 -7.25 65.71
CA LYS A 248 -10.37 -7.90 64.49
C LYS A 248 -9.84 -6.82 63.55
#